data_AF-A0A0F0KR57-F1
#
_entry.id   AF-A0A0F0KR57-F1
#
_cell.length_a   1.000
_cell.length_b   1.000
_cell.length_c   1.000
_cell.angle_alpha   90.00
_cell.angle_beta   90.00
_cell.angle_gamma   90.00
#
_symmetry.space_group_name_H-M   'P 1'
#
loop_
_entity.id
_entity.type
_entity.pdbx_description
1 polymer ?
#
loop_
_entity_poly.entity_id
_entity_poly.type
_entity_poly.pdbx_seq_one_letter_code
_entity_poly.pdbx_strand_id
1 'polypeptide(L)'
;MDRKLVVNAHIAIARGHRIEVTERVDELTGESGILSVLDLESGIRYRSVEAPDSEILHWTGRVVDCTVVIGGRGSHTSLTVTADSERGGSAGARVALHAADAAVDAAKAEADRWGGGDRLPEPEPDRFW
;
A
#
# COMPACT_ATOMS: atom_id res chain seq x y z
N MET A 1 8.83 -11.75 0.55
CA MET A 1 8.74 -12.98 -0.26
C MET A 1 9.01 -12.61 -1.70
N ASP A 2 9.76 -13.42 -2.44
CA ASP A 2 10.07 -13.11 -3.83
C ASP A 2 8.96 -13.66 -4.74
N ARG A 3 8.50 -12.81 -5.66
CA ARG A 3 7.48 -13.11 -6.67
C ARG A 3 8.13 -13.04 -8.04
N LYS A 4 7.81 -14.01 -8.90
CA LYS A 4 8.24 -14.02 -10.30
C LYS A 4 7.08 -13.54 -11.18
N LEU A 5 7.31 -12.49 -11.94
CA LEU A 5 6.35 -11.93 -12.89
C LEU A 5 6.83 -12.25 -14.30
N VAL A 6 5.91 -12.60 -15.17
CA VAL A 6 6.17 -12.78 -16.61
C VAL A 6 5.24 -11.83 -17.36
N VAL A 7 5.83 -10.97 -18.18
CA VAL A 7 5.09 -9.99 -18.98
C VAL A 7 5.43 -10.23 -20.45
N ASN A 8 4.40 -10.35 -21.29
CA ASN A 8 4.55 -10.54 -22.74
C ASN A 8 4.87 -9.23 -23.46
N ALA A 9 5.88 -8.51 -22.97
CA ALA A 9 6.36 -7.25 -23.51
C ALA A 9 7.86 -7.09 -23.21
N HIS A 10 8.54 -6.19 -23.92
CA HIS A 10 9.92 -5.79 -23.61
C HIS A 10 9.91 -4.65 -22.60
N ILE A 11 10.25 -4.97 -21.36
CA ILE A 11 10.24 -4.04 -20.24
C ILE A 11 11.61 -4.10 -19.59
N ALA A 12 12.28 -2.96 -19.46
CA ALA A 12 13.57 -2.86 -18.78
C ALA A 12 13.38 -2.00 -17.53
N ILE A 13 13.44 -2.64 -16.37
CA ILE A 13 13.42 -1.97 -15.06
C ILE A 13 14.72 -2.32 -14.35
N ALA A 14 15.42 -1.31 -13.83
CA ALA A 14 16.71 -1.55 -13.21
C ALA A 14 16.56 -2.27 -11.87
N ARG A 15 17.58 -3.06 -11.52
CA ARG A 15 17.64 -3.73 -10.21
C ARG A 15 17.61 -2.69 -9.08
N GLY A 16 16.83 -2.98 -8.05
CA GLY A 16 16.64 -2.12 -6.87
C GLY A 16 15.49 -1.13 -6.99
N HIS A 17 15.00 -0.85 -8.20
CA HIS A 17 13.83 -0.01 -8.41
C HIS A 17 12.61 -0.61 -7.69
N ARG A 18 11.83 0.27 -7.06
CA ARG A 18 10.55 -0.01 -6.48
C ARG A 18 9.49 0.05 -7.57
N ILE A 19 8.64 -0.96 -7.59
CA ILE A 19 7.55 -1.05 -8.55
C ILE A 19 6.21 -1.15 -7.85
N GLU A 20 5.18 -0.62 -8.50
CA GLU A 20 3.78 -0.93 -8.22
C GLU A 20 3.29 -1.89 -9.30
N VAL A 21 2.68 -2.98 -8.88
CA VAL A 21 2.15 -4.03 -9.76
C VAL A 21 0.65 -4.12 -9.57
N THR A 22 -0.04 -4.16 -10.70
CA THR A 22 -1.46 -4.43 -10.79
C THR A 22 -1.62 -5.79 -11.46
N GLU A 23 -2.18 -6.75 -10.74
CA GLU A 23 -2.44 -8.11 -11.25
C GLU A 23 -3.93 -8.42 -11.22
N ARG A 24 -4.37 -9.17 -12.22
CA ARG A 24 -5.68 -9.80 -12.29
C ARG A 24 -5.55 -11.19 -11.70
N VAL A 25 -6.46 -11.56 -10.82
CA VAL A 25 -6.61 -12.95 -10.36
C VAL A 25 -7.88 -13.50 -10.97
N ASP A 26 -7.77 -14.55 -11.79
CA ASP A 26 -8.93 -15.29 -12.26
C ASP A 26 -9.40 -16.25 -11.16
N GLU A 27 -10.57 -15.99 -10.58
CA GLU A 27 -11.14 -16.82 -9.50
C GLU A 27 -11.46 -18.26 -9.95
N LEU A 28 -11.73 -18.46 -11.24
CA LEU A 28 -12.14 -19.77 -11.77
C LEU A 28 -10.93 -20.68 -12.02
N THR A 29 -9.82 -20.10 -12.49
CA THR A 29 -8.61 -20.86 -12.86
C THR A 29 -7.48 -20.71 -11.84
N GLY A 30 -7.52 -19.69 -11.00
CA GLY A 30 -6.44 -19.30 -10.10
C GLY A 30 -5.24 -18.67 -10.81
N GLU A 31 -5.33 -18.39 -12.12
CA GLU A 31 -4.24 -17.80 -12.87
C GLU A 31 -4.13 -16.29 -12.62
N SER A 32 -2.91 -15.82 -12.38
CA SER A 32 -2.60 -14.40 -12.20
C SER A 32 -2.03 -13.78 -13.46
N GLY A 33 -2.71 -12.78 -14.03
CA GLY A 33 -2.24 -12.02 -15.19
C GLY A 33 -1.75 -10.61 -14.81
N ILE A 34 -0.59 -10.19 -15.30
CA ILE A 34 -0.08 -8.83 -15.02
C ILE A 34 -0.77 -7.81 -15.93
N LEU A 35 -1.49 -6.86 -15.33
CA LEU A 35 -2.19 -5.79 -16.05
C LEU A 35 -1.31 -4.56 -16.23
N SER A 36 -0.59 -4.16 -15.19
CA SER A 36 0.35 -3.05 -15.28
C SER A 36 1.50 -3.16 -14.29
N VAL A 37 2.65 -2.60 -14.68
CA VAL A 37 3.82 -2.40 -13.83
C VAL A 37 4.21 -0.92 -13.93
N LEU A 38 4.29 -0.23 -12.81
CA LEU A 38 4.82 1.13 -12.71
C LEU A 38 6.17 1.09 -12.02
N ASP A 39 7.20 1.59 -12.69
CA ASP A 39 8.49 1.89 -12.06
C ASP A 39 8.39 3.24 -11.34
N LEU A 40 8.56 3.23 -10.01
CA LEU A 40 8.37 4.42 -9.17
C LEU A 40 9.57 5.36 -9.21
N GLU A 41 10.76 4.87 -9.56
CA GLU A 41 11.96 5.68 -9.69
C GLU A 41 11.99 6.41 -11.04
N SER A 42 11.57 5.75 -12.12
CA SER A 42 11.53 6.39 -13.45
C SER A 42 10.20 7.04 -13.80
N GLY A 43 9.12 6.66 -13.11
CA GLY A 43 7.75 7.09 -13.41
C GLY A 43 7.14 6.42 -14.65
N ILE A 44 7.82 5.44 -15.25
CA ILE A 44 7.36 4.77 -16.47
C ILE A 44 6.33 3.69 -16.11
N ARG A 45 5.14 3.77 -16.71
CA ARG A 45 4.06 2.78 -16.56
C ARG A 45 3.94 1.91 -17.80
N TYR A 46 4.11 0.61 -17.61
CA TYR A 46 3.86 -0.43 -18.60
C TYR A 46 2.46 -0.99 -18.36
N ARG A 47 1.60 -1.03 -19.39
CA ARG A 47 0.20 -1.45 -19.28
C ARG A 47 -0.16 -2.39 -20.42
N SER A 48 -0.87 -3.48 -20.09
CA SER A 48 -1.55 -4.32 -21.08
C SER A 48 -2.84 -3.63 -21.54
N VAL A 49 -3.16 -3.71 -22.84
CA VAL A 49 -4.32 -3.01 -23.43
C VAL A 49 -5.65 -3.72 -23.09
N GLU A 50 -5.60 -4.92 -22.51
CA GLU A 50 -6.80 -5.65 -22.10
C GLU A 50 -7.51 -5.00 -20.92
N ALA A 51 -8.82 -4.80 -21.07
CA ALA A 51 -9.70 -4.32 -20.02
C ALA A 51 -9.93 -5.43 -18.97
N PRO A 52 -9.84 -5.13 -17.66
CA PRO A 52 -10.09 -6.11 -16.63
C PRO A 52 -11.59 -6.25 -16.32
N ASP A 53 -12.13 -7.46 -16.51
CA ASP A 53 -13.50 -7.83 -16.12
C ASP A 53 -13.57 -8.51 -14.73
N SER A 54 -12.54 -8.37 -13.88
CA SER A 54 -12.35 -9.20 -12.66
C SER A 54 -11.61 -8.46 -11.56
N GLU A 55 -11.49 -9.10 -10.39
CA GLU A 55 -10.80 -8.56 -9.22
C GLU A 55 -9.34 -8.22 -9.52
N ILE A 56 -8.94 -7.03 -9.07
CA ILE A 56 -7.63 -6.44 -9.32
C ILE A 56 -6.89 -6.34 -7.99
N LEU A 57 -5.73 -6.99 -7.89
CA LEU A 57 -4.83 -6.85 -6.75
C LEU A 57 -3.74 -5.82 -7.07
N HIS A 58 -3.48 -4.93 -6.10
CA HIS A 58 -2.42 -3.94 -6.17
C HIS A 58 -1.40 -4.19 -5.06
N TRP A 59 -0.13 -4.28 -5.44
CA TRP A 59 0.95 -4.46 -4.47
C TRP A 59 2.24 -3.77 -4.93
N THR A 60 3.18 -3.57 -4.01
CA THR A 60 4.48 -2.95 -4.29
C THR A 60 5.62 -3.86 -3.91
N GLY A 61 6.78 -3.67 -4.54
CA GLY A 61 7.97 -4.45 -4.22
C GLY A 61 9.21 -3.87 -4.88
N ARG A 62 10.34 -4.56 -4.72
CA ARG A 62 11.63 -4.16 -5.30
C ARG A 62 12.14 -5.17 -6.31
N VAL A 63 12.62 -4.69 -7.44
CA VAL A 63 13.20 -5.54 -8.48
C VAL A 63 14.53 -6.12 -8.00
N VAL A 64 14.61 -7.44 -7.97
CA VAL A 64 15.84 -8.21 -7.68
C VAL A 64 16.56 -8.55 -8.97
N ASP A 65 15.81 -8.98 -9.98
CA ASP A 65 16.31 -9.36 -11.30
C ASP A 65 15.31 -8.99 -12.40
N CYS A 66 15.82 -8.62 -13.57
CA CYS A 66 15.04 -8.30 -14.75
C CYS A 66 15.71 -8.92 -15.97
N THR A 67 15.09 -9.96 -16.52
CA THR A 67 15.56 -10.65 -17.73
C THR A 67 14.61 -10.39 -18.88
N VAL A 68 15.11 -9.75 -19.93
CA VAL A 68 14.36 -9.49 -21.18
C VAL A 68 14.76 -10.51 -22.23
N VAL A 69 13.81 -11.30 -22.72
CA VAL A 69 14.02 -12.25 -23.80
C VAL A 69 13.57 -11.61 -25.11
N ILE A 70 14.53 -11.40 -26.02
CA ILE A 70 14.33 -10.78 -27.33
C ILE A 70 14.58 -11.82 -28.42
N GLY A 71 13.59 -12.01 -29.31
CA GLY A 71 13.65 -12.94 -30.44
C GLY A 71 13.07 -14.33 -30.16
N GLY A 72 12.55 -15.00 -31.20
CA GLY A 72 11.92 -16.32 -31.13
C GLY A 72 10.38 -16.33 -31.06
N ARG A 73 9.78 -17.50 -30.80
CA ARG A 73 8.33 -17.67 -30.55
C ARG A 73 7.99 -17.20 -29.12
N GLY A 74 7.90 -15.89 -28.92
CA GLY A 74 7.39 -15.30 -27.68
C GLY A 74 8.40 -14.42 -26.94
N SER A 75 8.54 -13.18 -27.41
CA SER A 75 9.19 -12.10 -26.68
C SER A 75 8.52 -11.86 -25.32
N HIS A 76 9.27 -11.92 -24.23
CA HIS A 76 8.75 -11.68 -22.89
C HIS A 76 9.83 -11.13 -21.95
N THR A 77 9.39 -10.54 -20.85
CA THR A 77 10.24 -10.11 -19.75
C THR A 77 9.88 -10.92 -18.51
N SER A 78 10.89 -11.45 -17.81
CA SER A 78 10.73 -12.03 -16.48
C SER A 78 11.33 -11.11 -15.43
N LEU A 79 10.53 -10.74 -14.43
CA LEU A 79 10.94 -9.94 -13.29
C LEU A 79 10.92 -10.80 -12.03
N THR A 80 11.99 -10.76 -11.25
CA THR A 80 11.97 -11.27 -9.87
C THR A 80 11.87 -10.08 -8.94
N VAL A 81 10.84 -10.07 -8.09
CA VAL A 81 10.48 -8.92 -7.26
C VAL A 81 10.33 -9.38 -5.81
N THR A 82 11.08 -8.78 -4.90
CA THR A 82 10.80 -8.93 -3.47
C THR A 82 9.58 -8.08 -3.14
N ALA A 83 8.43 -8.72 -2.94
CA ALA A 83 7.20 -8.03 -2.57
C ALA A 83 7.35 -7.39 -1.18
N ASP A 84 6.97 -6.11 -1.08
CA ASP A 84 6.82 -5.44 0.21
C ASP A 84 5.72 -6.21 0.97
N SER A 85 5.99 -6.62 2.21
CA SER A 85 4.97 -7.29 3.02
C SER A 85 3.75 -6.38 3.10
N GLU A 86 2.56 -6.91 2.83
CA GLU A 86 1.28 -6.18 2.93
C GLU A 86 1.07 -5.62 4.34
N ARG A 87 1.67 -4.47 4.61
CA ARG A 87 1.32 -3.59 5.72
C ARG A 87 0.91 -2.27 5.09
N GLY A 88 -0.28 -2.28 4.48
CA GLY A 88 -0.96 -1.04 4.10
C GLY A 88 -1.15 -0.85 2.60
N GLY A 89 -2.00 -1.69 2.00
CA GLY A 89 -2.90 -1.18 0.96
C GLY A 89 -3.85 -0.14 1.56
N SER A 90 -4.55 0.64 0.74
CA SER A 90 -5.46 1.75 1.17
C SER A 90 -6.41 1.39 2.33
N ALA A 91 -6.81 0.12 2.45
CA ALA A 91 -7.56 -0.42 3.58
C ALA A 91 -6.83 -0.23 4.93
N GLY A 92 -5.52 -0.49 4.99
CA GLY A 92 -4.69 -0.29 6.17
C GLY A 92 -4.53 1.19 6.54
N ALA A 93 -4.47 2.08 5.55
CA ALA A 93 -4.45 3.53 5.80
C ALA A 93 -5.78 4.01 6.40
N ARG A 94 -6.92 3.55 5.86
CA ARG A 94 -8.25 3.88 6.40
C ARG A 94 -8.42 3.34 7.82
N VAL A 95 -7.98 2.11 8.08
CA VAL A 95 -8.00 1.51 9.42
C VAL A 95 -7.10 2.27 10.39
N ALA A 96 -5.91 2.70 9.95
CA ALA A 96 -5.01 3.49 10.77
C ALA A 96 -5.60 4.87 11.12
N LEU A 97 -6.27 5.53 10.17
CA LEU A 97 -6.98 6.80 10.42
C LEU A 97 -8.12 6.60 11.43
N HIS A 98 -8.96 5.59 11.23
CA HIS A 98 -10.03 5.28 12.18
C HIS A 98 -9.50 4.94 13.58
N ALA A 99 -8.38 4.21 13.67
CA ALA A 99 -7.74 3.91 14.93
C ALA A 99 -7.15 5.15 15.61
N ALA A 100 -6.62 6.10 14.83
CA ALA A 100 -6.12 7.37 15.35
C ALA A 100 -7.26 8.25 15.88
N ASP A 101 -8.38 8.35 15.16
CA ASP A 101 -9.57 9.09 15.60
C ASP A 101 -10.13 8.51 16.90
N ALA A 102 -10.23 7.18 17.00
CA ALA A 102 -10.65 6.50 18.22
C ALA A 102 -9.72 6.76 19.42
N ALA A 103 -8.40 6.86 19.17
CA ALA A 103 -7.44 7.18 20.22
C ALA A 103 -7.57 8.63 20.71
N VAL A 104 -7.87 9.58 19.81
CA VAL A 104 -8.13 10.98 20.16
C VAL A 104 -9.38 11.09 21.04
N ASP A 105 -10.45 10.39 20.69
CA ASP A 105 -11.69 10.41 21.47
C ASP A 105 -11.49 9.76 22.85
N ALA A 106 -10.72 8.66 22.93
CA ALA A 106 -10.37 8.04 24.19
C ALA A 106 -9.54 8.98 25.10
N ALA A 107 -8.60 9.74 24.51
CA ALA A 107 -7.80 10.71 25.25
C ALA A 107 -8.63 11.90 25.75
N LYS A 108 -9.57 12.41 24.95
CA LYS A 108 -10.53 13.44 25.38
C LYS A 108 -11.40 12.95 26.52
N ALA A 109 -11.93 11.73 26.42
CA ALA A 109 -12.74 11.14 27.49
C ALA A 109 -11.95 10.96 28.80
N GLU A 110 -10.64 10.66 28.74
CA GLU A 110 -9.78 10.63 29.93
C GLU A 110 -9.50 12.04 30.48
N ALA A 111 -9.29 13.03 29.62
CA ALA A 111 -9.11 14.43 30.04
C ALA A 111 -10.37 14.99 30.74
N ASP A 112 -11.56 14.65 30.23
CA ASP A 112 -12.83 15.02 30.86
C ASP A 112 -12.98 14.35 32.23
N ARG A 113 -12.54 13.09 32.37
CA ARG A 113 -12.51 12.38 33.68
C ARG A 113 -11.59 13.07 34.69
N TRP A 114 -10.51 13.69 34.25
CA TRP A 114 -9.52 14.33 35.12
C TRP A 114 -9.88 15.78 35.47
N GLY A 115 -11.00 16.31 34.95
CA GLY A 115 -11.52 17.61 35.35
C GLY A 115 -10.69 18.78 34.82
N GLY A 116 -10.43 18.81 33.52
CA GLY A 116 -9.79 19.94 32.86
C GLY A 116 -10.68 21.19 32.84
N GLY A 117 -10.48 22.09 33.82
CA GLY A 117 -10.58 23.53 33.57
C GLY A 117 -11.64 24.36 34.30
N ASP A 118 -12.69 23.79 34.88
CA ASP A 118 -13.82 24.60 35.42
C ASP A 118 -14.22 24.26 36.86
N ARG A 119 -13.26 23.83 37.69
CA ARG A 119 -13.48 23.87 39.14
C ARG A 119 -13.30 25.33 39.57
N LEU A 120 -14.41 26.05 39.73
CA LEU A 120 -14.43 27.38 40.36
C LEU A 120 -13.57 27.30 41.64
N PRO A 121 -12.54 28.16 41.78
CA PRO A 121 -11.72 28.15 42.99
C PRO A 121 -12.65 28.34 44.19
N GLU A 122 -12.49 27.49 45.21
CA GLU A 122 -13.26 27.61 46.45
C GLU A 122 -13.08 29.03 47.00
N PRO A 123 -14.16 29.75 47.37
CA PRO A 123 -14.03 31.09 47.91
C PRO A 123 -13.18 31.04 49.18
N GLU A 124 -12.16 31.91 49.25
CA GLU A 124 -11.31 32.01 50.44
C GLU A 124 -12.17 32.31 51.67
N PRO A 125 -11.94 31.63 52.81
CA PRO A 125 -12.72 31.87 54.02
C PRO A 125 -12.48 33.29 54.54
N ASP A 126 -13.56 33.95 54.96
CA ASP A 126 -13.52 35.31 55.50
C ASP A 126 -12.51 35.40 56.64
N ARG A 127 -11.46 36.21 56.42
CA ARG A 127 -10.49 36.57 57.45
C ARG A 127 -11.06 37.74 58.24
N PHE A 128 -11.58 37.44 59.43
CA PHE A 128 -11.89 38.46 60.43
C PHE A 128 -10.58 38.89 61.10
N TRP A 129 -10.19 40.14 60.90
CA TRP A 129 -9.16 40.85 61.66
C TRP A 129 -9.81 41.85 62.62
#